data_AF-A0A962JM14-F1
#
_entry.id   AF-A0A962JM14-F1
#
_cell.length_a   1.000
_cell.length_b   1.000
_cell.length_c   1.000
_cell.angle_alpha   90.00
_cell.angle_beta   90.00
_cell.angle_gamma   90.00
#
_symmetry.space_group_name_H-M   'P 1'
#
loop_
_entity.id
_entity.type
_entity.pdbx_description
1 polymer ?
#
loop_
_entity_poly.entity_id
_entity_poly.type
_entity_poly.pdbx_seq_one_letter_code
_entity_poly.pdbx_strand_id
1 'polypeptide(L)' 'MTYCVAMRLKEGLVFVSDSRTNAGVDHIAVF' A
#
# COMPACT_ATOMS: atom_id res chain seq x y z
N MET A 1 3.56 5.06 -3.13
CA MET A 1 2.20 5.47 -2.77
C MET A 1 1.48 4.23 -2.29
N THR A 2 1.19 4.18 -1.00
CA THR A 2 0.39 3.13 -0.35
C THR A 2 -1.02 3.66 -0.11
N TYR A 3 -2.00 2.76 0.02
CA TYR A 3 -3.38 3.08 0.30
C TYR A 3 -4.04 2.02 1.19
N CYS A 4 -4.73 2.47 2.22
CA CYS A 4 -5.57 1.64 3.07
C CYS A 4 -6.98 2.24 3.17
N VAL A 5 -7.98 1.37 3.23
CA VAL A 5 -9.39 1.77 3.38
C VAL A 5 -10.10 0.83 4.35
N ALA A 6 -11.16 1.34 4.97
CA ALA A 6 -12.05 0.54 5.80
C ALA A 6 -13.53 0.90 5.53
N MET A 7 -14.41 -0.07 5.72
CA MET A 7 -15.85 0.11 5.61
C MET A 7 -16.56 -0.47 6.83
N ARG A 8 -17.56 0.27 7.34
CA ARG A 8 -18.46 -0.18 8.40
C ARG A 8 -19.80 -0.61 7.82
N LEU A 9 -20.12 -1.89 7.97
CA LEU A 9 -21.40 -2.48 7.60
C LEU A 9 -22.21 -2.80 8.85
N LYS A 10 -23.50 -3.11 8.67
CA LYS A 10 -24.36 -3.56 9.79
C LYS A 10 -23.84 -4.86 10.42
N GLU A 11 -23.24 -5.73 9.62
CA GLU A 11 -22.78 -7.06 10.01
C GLU A 11 -21.31 -7.10 10.47
N GLY A 12 -20.57 -6.00 10.32
CA GLY A 12 -19.17 -5.95 10.74
C GLY A 12 -18.33 -4.92 10.00
N LEU A 13 -17.01 -5.11 10.10
CA LEU A 13 -16.01 -4.22 9.52
C LEU A 13 -15.19 -4.95 8.46
N VAL A 14 -14.83 -4.25 7.39
CA VAL A 14 -13.94 -4.74 6.34
C VAL A 14 -12.75 -3.79 6.21
N PHE A 15 -11.55 -4.35 6.12
CA PHE A 15 -10.29 -3.63 6.00
C PHE A 15 -9.50 -4.15 4.81
N VAL A 16 -8.93 -3.24 4.01
CA VAL A 16 -8.08 -3.58 2.87
C VAL A 16 -6.90 -2.60 2.81
N SER A 17 -5.72 -3.13 2.55
CA SER A 17 -4.50 -2.36 2.30
C SER A 17 -3.80 -2.91 1.08
N ASP A 18 -3.15 -2.05 0.31
CA ASP A 18 -2.13 -2.49 -0.63
C ASP A 18 -0.85 -2.88 0.12
N SER A 19 0.01 -3.67 -0.54
CA SER A 19 1.29 -4.14 0.01
C SER A 19 2.50 -3.47 -0.64
N ARG A 20 2.28 -2.56 -1.60
CA ARG A 20 3.36 -2.00 -2.42
C ARG A 20 4.22 -1.05 -1.58
N THR A 21 5.49 -1.40 -1.39
CA THR A 21 6.50 -0.49 -0.86
C THR A 21 7.31 0.13 -2.00
N ASN A 22 8.04 1.21 -1.72
CA ASN A 22 9.02 1.78 -2.64
C ASN A 22 10.17 2.33 -1.79
N ALA A 23 11.40 1.87 -2.04
CA ALA A 23 12.60 2.29 -1.33
C ALA A 23 13.26 3.57 -1.91
N GLY A 24 12.69 4.13 -2.98
CA GLY A 24 13.27 5.20 -3.79
C GLY A 24 13.68 4.71 -5.17
N VAL A 25 14.05 5.65 -6.05
CA VAL A 25 14.71 5.31 -7.32
C VAL A 25 16.15 4.94 -7.00
N ASP A 26 16.56 3.74 -7.39
CA ASP A 26 17.94 3.30 -7.24
C ASP A 26 18.74 3.67 -8.50
N HIS A 27 19.76 4.51 -8.35
CA HIS A 27 20.64 4.95 -9.44
C HIS A 27 21.94 4.13 -9.46
N ILE A 28 21.83 2.80 -9.62
CA ILE A 28 23.00 1.96 -9.89
C ILE A 28 23.31 2.05 -11.39
N ALA A 29 24.00 3.12 -11.79
CA ALA A 29 24.66 3.18 -13.08
C ALA A 29 26.11 2.72 -12.89
N VAL A 30 26.42 1.51 -13.39
CA VAL A 30 27.81 1.02 -13.51
C VAL A 30 28.22 1.22 -14.95
N PHE A 31 29.29 1.96 -15.18
CA PHE A 31 29.95 2.14 -16.47
C PHE A 31 31.46 1.94 -16.30
#